data_AF-A0A2A6P027-F1
#
_entry.id   AF-A0A2A6P027-F1
#
_cell.length_a   1.000
_cell.length_b   1.000
_cell.length_c   1.000
_cell.angle_alpha   90.00
_cell.angle_beta   90.00
_cell.angle_gamma   90.00
#
_symmetry.space_group_name_H-M   'P 1'
#
loop_
_entity.id
_entity.type
_entity.pdbx_description
1 polymer ?
#
loop_
_entity_poly.entity_id
_entity_poly.type
_entity_poly.pdbx_seq_one_letter_code
_entity_poly.pdbx_strand_id
1 'polypeptide(L)' 'MNRNGLYLIIAVLAVVAIGLGIHVYREENKPGVEIKMGEQGLSVEEN' A
#
# COMPACT_ATOMS: atom_id res chain seq x y z
N MET A 1 30.69 -7.57 14.05
CA MET A 1 29.24 -7.78 14.16
C MET A 1 28.99 -9.22 14.56
N ASN A 2 28.37 -9.50 15.71
CA ASN A 2 28.04 -10.87 16.08
C ASN A 2 26.99 -11.41 15.10
N ARG A 3 27.08 -12.67 14.67
CA ARG A 3 26.15 -13.27 13.67
C ARG A 3 24.69 -13.10 14.10
N ASN A 4 24.42 -13.22 15.40
CA ASN A 4 23.10 -12.95 16.00
C ASN A 4 22.59 -11.53 15.74
N GLY A 5 23.45 -10.52 15.82
CA GLY A 5 23.06 -9.13 15.58
C GLY A 5 22.65 -8.90 14.12
N LEU A 6 23.35 -9.54 13.18
CA LEU A 6 23.02 -9.46 11.76
C LEU A 6 21.64 -10.10 11.47
N TYR A 7 21.36 -11.27 12.04
CA TYR A 7 20.04 -11.90 11.88
C TYR A 7 18.91 -11.05 12.47
N LEU A 8 19.16 -10.38 13.60
CA LEU A 8 18.18 -9.47 14.21
C LEU A 8 17.85 -8.30 13.28
N ILE A 9 18.87 -7.68 12.68
CA ILE A 9 18.69 -6.59 11.71
C ILE A 9 17.90 -7.07 10.49
N ILE A 10 18.25 -8.23 9.94
CA ILE A 10 17.55 -8.81 8.79
C ILE A 10 16.08 -9.10 9.12
N ALA A 11 15.80 -9.67 10.29
CA ALA A 11 14.43 -9.96 10.72
C ALA A 11 13.59 -8.68 10.84
N VAL A 12 14.15 -7.62 11.44
CA VAL A 12 13.48 -6.32 11.53
C VAL A 12 13.21 -5.73 10.14
N LEU A 13 14.20 -5.74 9.25
CA LEU A 13 14.04 -5.24 7.88
C LEU A 13 12.99 -6.02 7.10
N ALA A 14 12.94 -7.34 7.25
CA ALA A 14 11.94 -8.18 6.60
C ALA A 14 10.52 -7.84 7.06
N VAL A 15 10.30 -7.64 8.37
CA VAL A 15 8.99 -7.23 8.91
C VAL A 15 8.58 -5.85 8.39
N VAL A 16 9.51 -4.90 8.34
CA VAL A 16 9.25 -3.56 7.80
C VAL A 16 8.87 -3.63 6.32
N ALA A 17 9.61 -4.41 5.52
CA ALA A 17 9.31 -4.58 4.09
C ALA A 17 7.93 -5.21 3.86
N ILE A 18 7.55 -6.22 4.65
CA ILE A 18 6.22 -6.85 4.56
C ILE A 18 5.13 -5.85 4.95
N GLY A 19 5.31 -5.11 6.06
CA GLY A 19 4.34 -4.12 6.52
C GLY A 19 4.10 -3.01 5.48
N LEU A 20 5.18 -2.48 4.89
CA LEU A 20 5.10 -1.49 3.82
C LEU A 20 4.48 -2.07 2.55
N GLY A 21 4.83 -3.30 2.16
CA GLY A 21 4.22 -3.98 1.02
C GLY A 21 2.71 -4.13 1.16
N ILE A 22 2.23 -4.50 2.34
CA ILE A 22 0.79 -4.55 2.64
C ILE A 22 0.17 -3.15 2.59
N HIS A 23 0.84 -2.15 3.14
CA HIS A 23 0.35 -0.77 3.14
C HIS A 23 0.14 -0.24 1.71
N VAL A 24 1.15 -0.42 0.84
CA VAL A 24 1.11 -0.03 -0.57
C VAL A 24 0.06 -0.84 -1.34
N TYR A 25 0.01 -2.17 -1.16
CA TYR A 25 -0.98 -3.02 -1.82
C TYR A 25 -2.42 -2.66 -1.44
N ARG A 26 -2.63 -2.22 -0.20
CA ARG A 26 -3.95 -1.76 0.26
C ARG A 26 -4.34 -0.42 -0.36
N GLU A 27 -3.37 0.41 -0.72
CA GLU A 27 -3.61 1.71 -1.34
C GLU A 27 -4.05 1.57 -2.79
N GLU A 28 -3.50 0.62 -3.55
CA GLU A 28 -3.94 0.34 -4.93
C GLU A 28 -5.33 -0.31 -5.02
N ASN A 29 -5.78 -1.00 -3.96
CA ASN A 29 -7.12 -1.60 -3.90
C ASN A 29 -8.19 -0.65 -3.34
N LYS A 30 -7.85 0.61 -3.04
CA LYS A 30 -8.88 1.63 -2.90
C LYS A 30 -9.27 2.03 -4.32
N PRO A 31 -10.52 1.78 -4.78
CA PRO A 31 -10.95 2.32 -6.06
C PRO A 31 -10.75 3.83 -6.02
N GLY A 32 -9.72 4.32 -6.71
CA GLY A 32 -9.31 5.73 -6.71
C GLY A 32 -10.40 6.67 -7.23
N VAL A 33 -11.47 6.10 -7.78
CA VAL A 33 -12.73 6.75 -8.09
C VAL A 33 -13.80 5.69 -7.83
N GLU A 34 -14.78 5.97 -6.95
CA GLU A 34 -16.07 5.28 -7.05
C GLU A 34 -16.65 5.70 -8.42
N ILE A 35 -16.30 4.96 -9.49
CA ILE A 35 -17.03 5.08 -10.75
C ILE A 35 -18.38 4.45 -10.48
N LYS A 36 -19.24 5.22 -9.81
CA LYS A 36 -20.68 5.01 -9.87
C LYS A 36 -21.00 5.22 -11.33
N MET A 37 -21.11 4.12 -12.06
CA MET A 37 -21.74 4.06 -13.36
C MET A 37 -23.24 4.30 -13.11
N GLY A 38 -23.57 5.50 -12.65
CA GLY A 38 -24.92 6.03 -12.73
C GLY A 38 -25.22 6.23 -14.19
N GLU A 39 -26.49 6.07 -14.56
CA GLU A 39 -27.01 6.16 -15.93
C GLU A 39 -26.84 7.56 -16.59
N GLN A 40 -26.02 8.43 -16.00
CA GLN A 40 -25.79 9.82 -16.37
C GLN A 40 -24.28 10.06 -16.33
N GLY A 41 -23.69 10.41 -17.47
CA GLY A 41 -22.25 10.41 -17.73
C GLY A 41 -21.39 11.18 -16.73
N LEU A 42 -20.13 10.74 -16.64
CA LEU A 42 -19.02 11.25 -15.83
C LEU A 42 -19.06 12.77 -15.62
N SER A 43 -19.31 13.20 -14.38
CA SER A 43 -19.15 14.59 -13.93
C SER A 43 -17.87 14.69 -13.10
N VAL A 44 -16.77 15.09 -13.73
CA VAL A 44 -15.53 15.46 -13.03
C VAL A 44 -15.64 16.95 -12.75
N GLU A 45 -15.96 17.32 -11.51
CA GLU A 45 -15.92 18.71 -11.06
C GLU A 45 -14.51 19.00 -10.53
N GLU A 46 -13.73 19.71 -11.33
CA GLU A 46 -12.40 20.22 -11.03
C GLU A 46 -12.54 21.54 -10.23
N ASN A 47 -11.90 21.63 -9.06
CA ASN A 47 -11.67 22.91 -8.35
C ASN A 47 -10.20 23.29 -8.44
#